data_AF-A0A5B7GJ35-F1
#
_entry.id   AF-A0A5B7GJ35-F1
#
_cell.length_a   1.000
_cell.length_b   1.000
_cell.length_c   1.000
_cell.angle_alpha   90.00
_cell.angle_beta   90.00
_cell.angle_gamma   90.00
#
_symmetry.space_group_name_H-M   'P 1'
#
loop_
_entity.id
_entity.type
_entity.pdbx_description
1 polymer ?
#
loop_
_entity_poly.entity_id
_entity_poly.type
_entity_poly.pdbx_seq_one_letter_code
_entity_poly.pdbx_strand_id
1 'polypeptide(L)'
;MGNPFLESSQDLLVTDTRDVMDTAVADTVRKVQSLSEEQYKKFVEERLELCTKPVTETLPKNKLPLFSRLSVKTQSKQKEQLAALKSDCGQFSRLTRGGDLDQFFS
;
A
#
# COMPACT_ATOMS: atom_id res chain seq x y z
N MET A 1 -4.14 -23.27 32.56
CA MET A 1 -3.75 -23.11 31.14
C MET A 1 -5.02 -22.83 30.35
N GLY A 2 -5.26 -21.55 30.03
CA GLY A 2 -6.47 -21.10 29.34
C GLY A 2 -6.38 -21.32 27.82
N ASN A 3 -7.53 -21.41 27.15
CA ASN A 3 -7.60 -21.60 25.71
C ASN A 3 -7.24 -20.28 24.98
N PRO A 4 -6.13 -20.23 24.22
CA PRO A 4 -5.70 -19.00 23.53
C PRO A 4 -6.65 -18.58 22.40
N PHE A 5 -7.56 -19.44 21.95
CA PHE A 5 -8.58 -19.09 20.94
C PHE A 5 -9.83 -18.42 21.52
N LEU A 6 -9.98 -18.43 22.85
CA LEU A 6 -11.05 -17.71 23.56
C LEU A 6 -10.56 -16.37 24.12
N GLU A 7 -9.25 -16.10 24.01
CA GLU A 7 -8.67 -14.84 24.43
C GLU A 7 -8.92 -13.80 23.34
N SER A 8 -9.78 -12.84 23.65
CA SER A 8 -10.02 -11.63 22.85
C SER A 8 -8.76 -10.75 22.90
N SER A 9 -7.68 -11.20 22.27
CA SER A 9 -6.50 -10.36 22.08
C SER A 9 -6.84 -9.28 21.06
N GLN A 10 -6.59 -8.02 21.40
CA GLN A 10 -6.71 -6.90 20.45
C GLN A 10 -5.82 -7.13 19.22
N ASP A 11 -4.75 -7.93 19.35
CA ASP A 11 -3.84 -8.28 18.27
C ASP A 11 -4.51 -9.05 17.11
N LEU A 12 -5.48 -9.93 17.39
CA LEU A 12 -6.18 -10.70 16.34
C LEU A 12 -7.21 -9.85 15.57
N LEU A 13 -7.64 -8.72 16.15
CA LEU A 13 -8.55 -7.78 15.50
C LEU A 13 -7.83 -6.85 14.51
N VAL A 14 -6.50 -6.71 14.60
CA VAL A 14 -5.69 -5.81 13.77
C VAL A 14 -5.36 -6.42 12.39
N THR A 15 -5.59 -7.71 12.20
CA THR A 15 -5.33 -8.38 10.90
C THR A 15 -6.30 -8.02 9.77
N ASP A 16 -7.48 -7.48 10.05
CA ASP A 16 -8.39 -6.96 9.02
C ASP A 16 -8.11 -5.46 8.77
N THR A 17 -7.01 -5.15 8.10
CA THR A 17 -6.66 -3.74 7.80
C THR A 17 -7.61 -3.11 6.77
N ARG A 18 -8.48 -3.90 6.11
CA ARG A 18 -9.41 -3.50 5.03
C ARG A 18 -8.83 -2.64 3.91
N ASP A 19 -7.51 -2.50 3.85
CA ASP A 19 -6.81 -1.70 2.86
C ASP A 19 -6.55 -2.54 1.62
N VAL A 20 -7.58 -2.62 0.77
CA VAL A 20 -7.57 -3.41 -0.46
C VAL A 20 -6.85 -2.67 -1.59
N MET A 21 -6.80 -1.33 -1.54
CA MET A 21 -6.28 -0.51 -2.62
C MET A 21 -5.79 0.84 -2.09
N ASP A 22 -4.61 1.23 -2.56
CA ASP A 22 -4.02 2.54 -2.28
C ASP A 22 -5.01 3.67 -2.59
N THR A 23 -5.08 4.65 -1.69
CA THR A 23 -6.08 5.73 -1.76
C THR A 23 -5.94 6.57 -3.02
N ALA A 24 -4.72 6.77 -3.53
CA ALA A 24 -4.49 7.49 -4.79
C ALA A 24 -5.02 6.70 -6.00
N VAL A 25 -4.89 5.36 -5.97
CA VAL A 25 -5.49 4.49 -6.98
C VAL A 25 -7.01 4.53 -6.88
N ALA A 26 -7.58 4.46 -5.67
CA ALA A 26 -9.02 4.55 -5.45
C ALA A 26 -9.62 5.84 -6.00
N ASP A 27 -8.96 6.97 -5.77
CA ASP A 27 -9.41 8.27 -6.26
C ASP A 27 -9.30 8.38 -7.77
N THR A 28 -8.27 7.76 -8.39
CA THR A 28 -8.19 7.72 -9.85
C THR A 28 -9.32 6.91 -10.47
N VAL A 29 -9.73 5.79 -9.85
CA VAL A 29 -10.88 5.00 -10.31
C VAL A 29 -12.17 5.81 -10.18
N ARG A 30 -12.39 6.51 -9.07
CA ARG A 30 -13.57 7.37 -8.87
C ARG A 30 -13.69 8.48 -9.92
N LYS A 31 -12.57 9.03 -10.36
CA LYS A 31 -12.51 10.17 -11.29
C LYS A 31 -12.24 9.77 -12.74
N VAL A 32 -12.12 8.48 -13.05
CA VAL A 32 -11.71 8.01 -14.38
C VAL A 32 -12.70 8.45 -15.46
N GLN A 33 -14.00 8.45 -15.13
CA GLN A 33 -15.05 8.80 -16.07
C GLN A 33 -14.93 10.26 -16.51
N SER A 34 -14.90 11.21 -15.57
CA SER A 34 -14.80 12.63 -15.89
C SER A 34 -13.48 12.95 -16.62
N LEU A 35 -12.39 12.32 -16.21
CA LEU A 35 -11.09 12.45 -16.88
C LEU A 35 -11.15 11.93 -18.32
N SER A 36 -11.81 10.80 -18.56
CA SER A 36 -11.96 10.24 -19.92
C SER A 36 -12.79 11.14 -20.84
N GLU A 37 -13.85 11.75 -20.31
CA GLU A 37 -14.72 12.65 -21.06
C GLU A 37 -13.97 13.94 -21.45
N GLU A 38 -13.19 14.50 -20.51
CA GLU A 38 -12.35 15.68 -20.77
C GLU A 38 -11.28 15.39 -21.83
N GLN A 39 -10.58 14.26 -21.72
CA GLN A 39 -9.58 13.84 -22.70
C GLN A 39 -10.18 13.61 -24.09
N TYR A 40 -11.37 13.01 -24.15
CA TYR A 40 -12.06 12.78 -25.42
C TYR A 40 -12.48 14.10 -26.08
N LYS A 41 -13.09 15.02 -25.34
CA LYS A 41 -13.48 16.34 -25.87
C LYS A 41 -12.28 17.07 -26.45
N LYS A 42 -11.16 17.09 -25.72
CA LYS A 42 -9.92 17.70 -26.20
C LYS A 42 -9.38 17.03 -27.46
N PHE A 43 -9.49 15.70 -27.57
CA PHE A 43 -9.09 14.99 -28.78
C PHE A 43 -9.95 15.39 -29.99
N VAL A 44 -11.27 15.44 -29.83
CA VAL A 44 -12.19 15.85 -30.90
C VAL A 44 -11.89 17.28 -31.35
N GLU A 45 -11.76 18.20 -30.40
CA GLU A 45 -11.46 19.60 -30.67
C GLU A 45 -10.12 19.77 -31.42
N GLU A 46 -9.04 19.19 -30.89
CA GLU A 46 -7.70 19.37 -31.47
C GLU A 46 -7.55 18.73 -32.86
N ARG A 47 -8.23 17.60 -33.11
CA ARG A 47 -8.01 16.76 -34.30
C ARG A 47 -9.08 16.90 -35.38
N LEU A 48 -10.34 17.07 -34.99
CA LEU A 48 -11.49 17.03 -35.90
C LEU A 48 -12.09 18.41 -36.14
N GLU A 49 -12.09 19.28 -35.12
CA GLU A 49 -12.66 20.63 -35.25
C GLU A 49 -11.61 21.63 -35.69
N LEU A 50 -10.54 21.79 -34.90
CA LEU A 50 -9.47 22.75 -35.18
C LEU A 50 -8.42 22.20 -36.15
N CYS A 51 -8.36 20.87 -36.33
CA CYS A 51 -7.38 20.17 -37.17
C CYS A 51 -5.92 20.60 -36.89
N THR A 52 -5.63 21.02 -35.65
CA THR A 52 -4.31 21.52 -35.23
C THR A 52 -3.26 20.42 -35.19
N LYS A 53 -3.70 19.18 -34.98
CA LYS A 53 -2.83 18.02 -34.94
C LYS A 53 -3.39 16.90 -35.83
N PRO A 54 -2.54 16.10 -36.49
CA PRO A 54 -3.00 15.10 -37.47
C PRO A 54 -3.62 13.89 -36.78
N VAL A 55 -4.72 13.34 -37.29
CA VAL A 55 -5.40 12.17 -36.68
C VAL A 55 -4.46 10.96 -36.49
N THR A 56 -3.42 10.83 -37.32
CA THR A 56 -2.42 9.75 -37.27
C THR A 56 -1.34 9.91 -36.21
N GLU A 57 -1.29 11.04 -35.51
CA GLU A 57 -0.30 11.23 -34.43
C GLU A 57 -0.53 10.22 -33.31
N THR A 58 0.57 9.72 -32.75
CA THR A 58 0.49 8.78 -31.63
C THR A 58 0.01 9.49 -30.37
N LEU A 59 -1.02 8.93 -29.71
CA LEU A 59 -1.48 9.45 -28.42
C LEU A 59 -0.53 9.02 -27.29
N PRO A 60 -0.11 9.94 -26.41
CA PRO A 60 0.70 9.59 -25.25
C PRO A 60 -0.10 8.75 -24.26
N LYS A 61 0.57 7.81 -23.59
CA LYS A 61 -0.05 6.97 -22.56
C LYS A 61 -0.39 7.78 -21.31
N ASN A 62 -1.54 7.48 -20.70
CA ASN A 62 -1.95 8.07 -19.43
C ASN A 62 -1.04 7.63 -18.28
N LYS A 63 -0.50 8.62 -17.55
CA LYS A 63 0.39 8.41 -16.39
C LYS A 63 -0.40 8.47 -15.07
N LEU A 64 -1.50 7.71 -14.98
CA LEU A 64 -2.30 7.64 -13.75
C LEU A 64 -1.71 6.61 -12.77
N PRO A 65 -1.83 6.85 -11.45
CA PRO A 65 -1.46 5.87 -10.42
C PRO A 65 -1.98 4.46 -10.68
N LEU A 66 -3.21 4.34 -11.19
CA LEU A 66 -3.82 3.07 -11.61
C LEU A 66 -3.00 2.27 -12.63
N PHE A 67 -2.29 2.94 -13.54
CA PHE A 67 -1.47 2.33 -14.59
C PHE A 67 0.02 2.32 -14.27
N SER A 68 0.42 2.93 -13.16
CA SER A 68 1.80 2.91 -12.69
C SER A 68 2.11 1.56 -12.06
N ARG A 69 3.32 1.04 -12.28
CA ARG A 69 3.82 -0.06 -11.45
C ARG A 69 3.99 0.52 -10.06
N LEU A 70 3.20 0.04 -9.09
CA LEU A 70 3.33 0.40 -7.68
C LEU A 70 4.81 0.31 -7.29
N SER A 71 5.48 1.45 -7.16
CA SER A 71 6.85 1.50 -6.68
C SER A 71 6.79 1.06 -5.23
N VAL A 72 7.35 -0.14 -4.99
CA VAL A 72 7.78 -0.70 -3.72
C VAL A 72 6.83 -0.38 -2.56
N LYS A 73 6.03 -1.38 -2.17
CA LYS A 73 5.37 -1.43 -0.86
C LYS A 73 6.31 -0.77 0.16
N THR A 74 5.98 0.45 0.60
CA THR A 74 6.60 1.09 1.76
C THR A 74 6.70 -0.01 2.81
N GLN A 75 7.89 -0.26 3.37
CA GLN A 75 8.10 -1.40 4.27
C GLN A 75 6.90 -1.49 5.18
N SER A 76 6.07 -2.54 5.01
CA SER A 76 4.77 -2.51 5.66
C SER A 76 5.04 -2.45 7.16
N LYS A 77 4.15 -1.81 7.92
CA LYS A 77 4.26 -1.82 9.38
C LYS A 77 4.46 -3.25 9.92
N GLN A 78 3.93 -4.26 9.20
CA GLN A 78 4.18 -5.67 9.49
C GLN A 78 5.64 -6.11 9.27
N LYS A 79 6.35 -5.58 8.27
CA LYS A 79 7.78 -5.87 8.08
C LYS A 79 8.64 -5.26 9.19
N GLU A 80 8.29 -4.06 9.67
CA GLU A 80 8.93 -3.43 10.83
C GLU A 80 8.61 -4.18 12.12
N GLN A 81 7.34 -4.54 12.35
CA GLN A 81 6.91 -5.35 13.50
C GLN A 81 7.54 -6.75 13.48
N LEU A 82 7.67 -7.39 12.32
CA LEU A 82 8.32 -8.70 12.19
C LEU A 82 9.84 -8.60 12.42
N ALA A 83 10.46 -7.47 12.05
CA ALA A 83 11.87 -7.21 12.37
C ALA A 83 12.07 -6.99 13.88
N ALA A 84 11.19 -6.22 14.52
CA ALA A 84 11.17 -6.04 15.98
C ALA A 84 10.97 -7.38 16.70
N LEU A 85 9.95 -8.15 16.33
CA LEU A 85 9.66 -9.46 16.94
C LEU A 85 10.83 -10.46 16.79
N LYS A 86 11.52 -10.44 15.65
CA LYS A 86 12.74 -11.27 15.45
C LYS A 86 13.90 -10.82 16.35
N SER A 87 14.06 -9.52 16.53
CA SER A 87 15.05 -8.96 17.47
C SER A 87 14.73 -9.38 18.90
N ASP A 88 13.47 -9.24 19.32
CA ASP A 88 13.01 -9.55 20.67
C ASP A 88 13.14 -11.06 20.97
N CYS A 89 12.80 -11.92 20.02
CA CYS A 89 13.01 -13.37 20.12
C CYS A 89 14.50 -13.72 20.26
N GLY A 90 15.37 -13.02 19.51
CA GLY A 90 16.81 -13.14 19.65
C GLY A 90 17.29 -12.77 21.07
N GLN A 91 16.76 -11.70 21.66
CA GLN A 91 17.08 -11.29 23.02
C GLN A 91 16.56 -12.27 24.07
N PHE A 92 15.32 -12.75 23.94
CA PHE A 92 14.73 -13.77 24.82
C PHE A 92 15.51 -15.09 24.79
N SER A 93 16.00 -15.48 23.60
CA SER A 93 16.84 -16.68 23.45
C SER A 93 18.19 -16.55 24.18
N ARG A 94 18.67 -15.33 24.41
CA ARG A 94 19.90 -15.08 25.20
C ARG A 94 19.61 -15.09 26.70
N LEU A 95 18.48 -14.53 27.14
CA LEU A 95 18.06 -14.54 28.54
C LEU A 95 17.88 -15.97 29.08
N THR A 96 17.29 -16.86 28.28
CA THR A 96 17.06 -18.27 28.67
C THR A 96 18.31 -19.15 28.67
N ARG A 97 19.44 -18.66 28.11
CA ARG A 97 20.71 -19.39 28.06
C ARG A 97 21.71 -18.97 29.14
N GLY A 98 21.28 -18.23 30.16
CA GLY A 98 22.07 -17.94 31.36
C GLY A 98 22.44 -16.47 31.57
N GLY A 99 21.64 -15.52 31.09
CA GLY A 99 21.81 -14.10 31.41
C GLY A 99 21.21 -13.76 32.77
N ASP A 100 21.90 -12.90 33.53
CA ASP A 100 21.43 -12.39 34.81
C ASP A 100 20.20 -11.48 34.60
N LEU A 101 19.06 -11.89 35.15
CA LEU A 101 17.78 -11.23 34.99
C LEU A 101 17.72 -9.90 35.76
N ASP A 102 18.53 -9.74 36.82
CA ASP A 102 18.52 -8.54 37.67
C ASP A 102 19.11 -7.31 36.95
N GLN A 103 20.07 -7.53 36.04
CA GLN A 103 20.66 -6.45 35.22
C GLN A 103 19.70 -5.96 34.12
N PHE A 104 18.72 -6.78 33.71
CA PHE A 104 17.76 -6.43 32.65
C PHE A 104 16.59 -5.59 33.17
N PHE A 105 16.19 -5.79 34.43
CA PHE A 105 15.05 -5.09 35.05
C PHE A 105 15.45 -3.90 35.94
N SER A 106 16.74 -3.54 36.01
CA SER A 106 17.22 -2.27 36.59
C SER A 106 17.23 -1.16 35.56
#